data_AF-A0A3M2SR52-F1
#
_entry.id   AF-A0A3M2SR52-F1
#
_cell.length_a   1.000
_cell.length_b   1.000
_cell.length_c   1.000
_cell.angle_alpha   90.00
_cell.angle_beta   90.00
_cell.angle_gamma   90.00
#
_symmetry.space_group_name_H-M   'P 1'
#
loop_
_entity.id
_entity.type
_entity.pdbx_description
1 polymer ?
#
loop_
_entity_poly.entity_id
_entity_poly.type
_entity_poly.pdbx_seq_one_letter_code
_entity_poly.pdbx_strand_id
1 'polypeptide(L)'
;MPKNRPSQNKRNAKKYGKLHAERAKREHEAAKKVVDDESLDFPAKIDHLARVRRWFTADTTIIDKYISDELTTAETVDILAKPVDEAYSSADFGRQWHKREMVARGQRKFHSPEKALEMWGAEEDWPEPETEWDASQSTEMLLWDLWYSILHVAKRIPYTDEARHEKLVELVRAFKARPNPPPPVPMTIPLKREWIWESGKLWTDLTVLGISVAEVSNDSPGCGAGWLWPELRAWENVNAFMARLTASHLTNFQSLGLWALRDATEHSPSPGYRRAHPPSDVDILSHRVVLASIWVTIAGDQVFAEYYPKIRDNRDIEVVDRILDLRDDKLPWTRSRKKYKGRARWETARREFVRRRFEVESRNESLPPETRGMASKAAKAMIPFVQFGEN
;
A
#
# COMPACT_ATOMS: atom_id res chain seq x y z
N MET A 1 7.94 -36.17 19.75
CA MET A 1 6.82 -35.68 18.92
C MET A 1 6.59 -36.65 17.76
N PRO A 2 5.35 -37.09 17.47
CA PRO A 2 5.11 -38.11 16.45
C PRO A 2 5.39 -37.53 15.05
N LYS A 3 6.28 -38.21 14.31
CA LYS A 3 6.85 -37.78 13.01
C LYS A 3 5.85 -37.79 11.83
N ASN A 4 4.58 -38.12 12.06
CA ASN A 4 3.56 -38.33 11.02
C ASN A 4 2.34 -37.40 11.08
N ARG A 5 2.35 -36.33 11.89
CA ARG A 5 1.22 -35.38 11.89
C ARG A 5 1.28 -34.53 10.60
N PRO A 6 0.26 -34.55 9.72
CA PRO A 6 0.25 -33.69 8.55
C PRO A 6 0.36 -32.23 8.98
N SER A 7 1.12 -31.43 8.23
CA SER A 7 1.24 -30.00 8.51
C SER A 7 -0.15 -29.37 8.63
N GLN A 8 -0.27 -28.34 9.46
CA GLN A 8 -1.55 -27.62 9.64
C GLN A 8 -2.14 -27.18 8.29
N ASN A 9 -1.29 -26.80 7.34
CA ASN A 9 -1.68 -26.47 5.97
C ASN A 9 -2.32 -27.65 5.24
N LYS A 10 -1.76 -28.87 5.33
CA LYS A 10 -2.36 -30.07 4.73
C LYS A 10 -3.70 -30.43 5.38
N ARG A 11 -3.83 -30.23 6.69
CA ARG A 11 -5.09 -30.46 7.43
C ARG A 11 -6.16 -29.44 7.06
N ASN A 12 -5.80 -28.17 6.99
CA ASN A 12 -6.71 -27.08 6.61
C ASN A 12 -7.13 -27.19 5.13
N ALA A 13 -6.21 -27.52 4.22
CA ALA A 13 -6.53 -27.78 2.82
C ALA A 13 -7.52 -28.93 2.66
N LYS A 14 -7.34 -30.02 3.41
CA LYS A 14 -8.27 -31.16 3.41
C LYS A 14 -9.64 -30.80 3.99
N LYS A 15 -9.68 -29.96 5.04
CA LYS A 15 -10.93 -29.62 5.75
C LYS A 15 -11.74 -28.52 5.08
N TYR A 16 -11.07 -27.50 4.55
CA TYR A 16 -11.73 -26.28 4.06
C TYR A 16 -11.42 -25.95 2.59
N GLY A 17 -10.53 -26.70 1.93
CA GLY A 17 -10.09 -26.38 0.56
C GLY A 17 -11.23 -26.34 -0.46
N LYS A 18 -12.21 -27.25 -0.34
CA LYS A 18 -13.39 -27.27 -1.22
C LYS A 18 -14.30 -26.05 -0.99
N LEU A 19 -14.60 -25.72 0.27
CA LEU A 19 -15.41 -24.55 0.62
C LEU A 19 -14.75 -23.24 0.18
N HIS A 20 -13.43 -23.11 0.39
CA HIS A 20 -12.68 -21.94 -0.09
C HIS A 20 -12.67 -21.83 -1.61
N ALA A 21 -12.50 -22.94 -2.32
CA ALA A 21 -12.54 -22.95 -3.79
C ALA A 21 -13.93 -22.58 -4.34
N GLU A 22 -14.99 -23.12 -3.74
CA GLU A 22 -16.37 -22.78 -4.12
C GLU A 22 -16.70 -21.31 -3.85
N ARG A 23 -16.28 -20.79 -2.69
CA ARG A 23 -16.43 -19.36 -2.37
C ARG A 23 -15.67 -18.49 -3.35
N ALA A 24 -14.40 -18.81 -3.63
CA ALA A 24 -13.59 -18.06 -4.58
C ALA A 24 -14.17 -18.07 -5.99
N LYS A 25 -14.77 -19.20 -6.41
CA LYS A 25 -15.48 -19.32 -7.70
C LYS A 25 -16.72 -18.43 -7.74
N ARG A 26 -17.59 -18.48 -6.73
CA ARG A 26 -18.78 -17.63 -6.64
C ARG A 26 -18.43 -16.14 -6.64
N GLU A 27 -17.43 -15.75 -5.86
CA GLU A 27 -16.94 -14.36 -5.84
C GLU A 27 -16.39 -13.95 -7.22
N HIS A 28 -15.66 -14.83 -7.91
CA HIS A 28 -15.17 -14.55 -9.27
C HIS A 28 -16.31 -14.42 -10.29
N GLU A 29 -17.32 -15.30 -10.26
CA GLU A 29 -18.49 -15.23 -11.14
C GLU A 29 -19.30 -13.95 -10.89
N ALA A 30 -19.48 -13.55 -9.63
CA ALA A 30 -20.13 -12.28 -9.28
C ALA A 30 -19.34 -11.07 -9.80
N ALA A 31 -18.00 -11.09 -9.64
CA ALA A 31 -17.14 -10.03 -10.17
C ALA A 31 -17.23 -9.99 -11.71
N LYS A 32 -17.21 -11.15 -12.37
CA LYS A 32 -17.35 -11.23 -13.83
C LYS A 32 -18.65 -10.61 -14.32
N LYS A 33 -19.78 -10.82 -13.64
CA LYS A 33 -21.05 -10.16 -13.98
C LYS A 33 -20.95 -8.64 -13.97
N VAL A 34 -20.25 -8.06 -12.98
CA VAL A 34 -20.00 -6.61 -12.92
C VAL A 34 -19.13 -6.15 -14.10
N VAL A 35 -18.10 -6.94 -14.44
CA VAL A 35 -17.19 -6.62 -15.54
C VAL A 35 -17.90 -6.71 -16.89
N ASP A 36 -18.77 -7.69 -17.09
CA ASP A 36 -19.52 -7.90 -18.33
C ASP A 36 -20.76 -6.97 -18.45
N ASP A 37 -21.12 -6.22 -17.40
CA ASP A 37 -22.25 -5.28 -17.43
C ASP A 37 -21.89 -3.99 -18.19
N GLU A 38 -22.31 -3.88 -19.44
CA GLU A 38 -22.03 -2.74 -20.31
C GLU A 38 -22.73 -1.43 -19.89
N SER A 39 -23.71 -1.50 -18.99
CA SER A 39 -24.38 -0.29 -18.47
C SER A 39 -23.55 0.48 -17.43
N LEU A 40 -22.54 -0.17 -16.85
CA LEU A 40 -21.65 0.41 -15.87
C LEU A 40 -20.42 1.01 -16.56
N ASP A 41 -20.12 2.28 -16.25
CA ASP A 41 -18.85 2.87 -16.60
C ASP A 41 -17.70 2.33 -15.72
N PHE A 42 -16.46 2.73 -16.00
CA PHE A 42 -15.31 2.21 -15.27
C PHE A 42 -15.36 2.53 -13.76
N PRO A 43 -15.59 3.78 -13.31
CA PRO A 43 -15.77 4.09 -11.89
C PRO A 43 -16.85 3.24 -11.21
N ALA A 44 -18.03 3.09 -11.83
CA ALA A 44 -19.11 2.28 -11.28
C ALA A 44 -18.72 0.79 -11.19
N LYS A 45 -17.99 0.24 -12.18
CA LYS A 45 -17.44 -1.11 -12.08
C LYS A 45 -16.54 -1.26 -10.87
N ILE A 46 -15.68 -0.27 -10.56
CA ILE A 46 -14.80 -0.30 -9.39
C ILE A 46 -15.62 -0.30 -8.09
N ASP A 47 -16.67 0.51 -7.98
CA ASP A 47 -17.54 0.55 -6.79
C ASP A 47 -18.28 -0.78 -6.57
N HIS A 48 -18.79 -1.38 -7.66
CA HIS A 48 -19.43 -2.68 -7.60
C HIS A 48 -18.42 -3.80 -7.26
N LEU A 49 -17.21 -3.77 -7.84
CA LEU A 49 -16.15 -4.73 -7.54
C LEU A 49 -15.69 -4.62 -6.08
N ALA A 50 -15.58 -3.41 -5.53
CA ALA A 50 -15.22 -3.21 -4.13
C ALA A 50 -16.19 -3.93 -3.19
N ARG A 51 -17.51 -3.87 -3.47
CA ARG A 51 -18.52 -4.61 -2.70
C ARG A 51 -18.41 -6.12 -2.87
N VAL A 52 -18.23 -6.60 -4.10
CA VAL A 52 -18.13 -8.04 -4.39
C VAL A 52 -16.88 -8.66 -3.77
N ARG A 53 -15.74 -7.97 -3.87
CA ARG A 53 -14.44 -8.40 -3.35
C ARG A 53 -14.20 -8.07 -1.89
N ARG A 54 -15.03 -7.19 -1.32
CA ARG A 54 -14.85 -6.60 0.02
C ARG A 54 -13.52 -5.85 0.10
N TRP A 55 -13.27 -5.02 -0.91
CA TRP A 55 -12.14 -4.12 -0.89
C TRP A 55 -12.29 -3.08 0.21
N PHE A 56 -11.16 -2.56 0.68
CA PHE A 56 -11.14 -1.46 1.61
C PHE A 56 -11.63 -0.19 0.90
N THR A 57 -12.72 0.37 1.41
CA THR A 57 -13.40 1.57 0.91
C THR A 57 -14.19 2.22 2.04
N ALA A 58 -14.42 3.52 1.91
CA ALA A 58 -15.33 4.29 2.76
C ALA A 58 -16.20 5.21 1.89
N ASP A 59 -17.01 6.08 2.49
CA ASP A 59 -17.79 7.07 1.74
C ASP A 59 -16.87 8.02 0.97
N THR A 60 -17.12 8.18 -0.32
CA THR A 60 -16.31 9.03 -1.21
C THR A 60 -17.02 10.30 -1.64
N THR A 61 -18.24 10.55 -1.15
CA THR A 61 -19.12 11.65 -1.62
C THR A 61 -18.43 13.01 -1.61
N ILE A 62 -17.71 13.36 -0.54
CA ILE A 62 -17.03 14.66 -0.42
C ILE A 62 -15.82 14.74 -1.37
N ILE A 63 -15.09 13.64 -1.55
CA ILE A 63 -13.94 13.59 -2.45
C ILE A 63 -14.41 13.61 -3.91
N ASP A 64 -15.55 13.00 -4.23
CA ASP A 64 -16.13 13.05 -5.57
C ASP A 64 -16.51 14.47 -5.98
N LYS A 65 -17.15 15.21 -5.06
CA LYS A 65 -17.42 16.65 -5.25
C LYS A 65 -16.14 17.47 -5.41
N TYR A 66 -15.11 17.15 -4.64
CA TYR A 66 -13.80 17.77 -4.82
C TYR A 66 -13.25 17.49 -6.22
N ILE A 67 -13.25 16.22 -6.66
CA ILE A 67 -12.73 15.81 -7.95
C ILE A 67 -13.51 16.43 -9.11
N SER A 68 -14.83 16.64 -8.98
CA SER A 68 -15.68 17.34 -9.95
C SER A 68 -15.61 18.87 -9.92
N ASP A 69 -14.71 19.45 -9.12
CA ASP A 69 -14.56 20.91 -8.93
C ASP A 69 -15.77 21.60 -8.27
N GLU A 70 -16.66 20.83 -7.62
CA GLU A 70 -17.77 21.38 -6.83
C GLU A 70 -17.34 21.91 -5.46
N LEU A 71 -16.22 21.42 -4.93
CA LEU A 71 -15.61 21.90 -3.69
C LEU A 71 -14.15 22.29 -3.94
N THR A 72 -13.72 23.37 -3.30
CA THR A 72 -12.30 23.76 -3.26
C THR A 72 -11.51 22.86 -2.32
N THR A 73 -10.19 22.79 -2.50
CA THR A 73 -9.31 22.03 -1.60
C THR A 73 -9.48 22.44 -0.13
N ALA A 74 -9.64 23.75 0.14
CA ALA A 74 -9.81 24.24 1.51
C ALA A 74 -11.12 23.76 2.14
N GLU A 75 -12.24 23.85 1.40
CA GLU A 75 -13.55 23.38 1.86
C GLU A 75 -13.57 21.86 2.08
N THR A 76 -13.03 21.10 1.14
CA THR A 76 -12.93 19.63 1.24
C THR A 76 -12.15 19.23 2.48
N VAL A 77 -11.00 19.85 2.69
CA VAL A 77 -10.14 19.57 3.84
C VAL A 77 -10.84 19.96 5.14
N ASP A 78 -11.52 21.09 5.21
CA ASP A 78 -12.23 21.52 6.42
C ASP A 78 -13.37 20.57 6.78
N ILE A 79 -14.19 20.17 5.80
CA ILE A 79 -15.30 19.23 5.99
C ILE A 79 -14.81 17.89 6.55
N LEU A 80 -13.73 17.35 5.97
CA LEU A 80 -13.22 16.02 6.33
C LEU A 80 -12.34 16.03 7.60
N ALA A 81 -11.57 17.09 7.83
CA ALA A 81 -10.67 17.17 8.98
C ALA A 81 -11.39 17.53 10.28
N LYS A 82 -12.42 18.37 10.23
CA LYS A 82 -13.12 18.86 11.43
C LYS A 82 -13.59 17.75 12.38
N PRO A 83 -14.32 16.69 11.95
CA PRO A 83 -14.74 15.63 12.86
C PRO A 83 -13.54 14.87 13.45
N VAL A 84 -12.45 14.73 12.70
CA VAL A 84 -11.21 14.12 13.18
C VAL A 84 -10.54 14.99 14.25
N ASP A 85 -10.45 16.31 14.02
CA ASP A 85 -9.87 17.27 14.95
C ASP A 85 -10.65 17.29 16.28
N GLU A 86 -11.99 17.31 16.20
CA GLU A 86 -12.89 17.28 17.36
C GLU A 86 -12.75 15.99 18.18
N ALA A 87 -12.74 14.83 17.51
CA ALA A 87 -12.53 13.53 18.16
C ALA A 87 -11.12 13.44 18.78
N TYR A 88 -10.09 13.90 18.07
CA TYR A 88 -8.71 13.84 18.54
C TYR A 88 -8.51 14.68 19.79
N SER A 89 -8.93 15.95 19.76
CA SER A 89 -8.76 16.89 20.89
C SER A 89 -9.62 16.55 22.10
N SER A 90 -10.68 15.77 21.93
CA SER A 90 -11.55 15.33 23.01
C SER A 90 -11.20 13.94 23.56
N ALA A 91 -10.12 13.30 23.08
CA ALA A 91 -9.77 11.92 23.42
C ALA A 91 -10.93 10.93 23.11
N ASP A 92 -11.51 11.06 21.91
CA ASP A 92 -12.76 10.40 21.49
C ASP A 92 -13.90 10.69 22.47
N PHE A 93 -14.18 11.97 22.70
CA PHE A 93 -15.23 12.44 23.62
C PHE A 93 -15.09 11.84 25.03
N GLY A 94 -13.85 11.78 25.51
CA GLY A 94 -13.41 11.31 26.81
C GLY A 94 -13.28 9.80 26.96
N ARG A 95 -13.62 9.04 25.93
CA ARG A 95 -13.61 7.57 25.99
C ARG A 95 -12.20 6.99 26.08
N GLN A 96 -11.21 7.60 25.43
CA GLN A 96 -9.83 7.12 25.50
C GLN A 96 -9.20 7.36 26.87
N TRP A 97 -9.59 8.41 27.61
CA TRP A 97 -9.16 8.55 29.00
C TRP A 97 -9.58 7.33 29.82
N HIS A 98 -10.87 6.97 29.78
CA HIS A 98 -11.38 5.80 30.48
C HIS A 98 -10.70 4.50 30.02
N LYS A 99 -10.68 4.22 28.71
CA LYS A 99 -10.11 2.99 28.16
C LYS A 99 -8.63 2.83 28.50
N ARG A 100 -7.84 3.89 28.38
CA ARG A 100 -6.40 3.82 28.63
C ARG A 100 -6.08 3.76 30.12
N GLU A 101 -6.89 4.40 30.95
CA GLU A 101 -6.77 4.23 32.40
C GLU A 101 -7.11 2.80 32.85
N MET A 102 -8.15 2.17 32.27
CA MET A 102 -8.45 0.77 32.57
C MET A 102 -7.31 -0.19 32.17
N VAL A 103 -6.66 0.07 31.03
CA VAL A 103 -5.44 -0.64 30.64
C VAL A 103 -4.30 -0.37 31.65
N ALA A 104 -4.07 0.88 32.01
CA ALA A 104 -3.03 1.28 32.96
C ALA A 104 -3.21 0.62 34.33
N ARG A 105 -4.42 0.61 34.90
CA ARG A 105 -4.76 -0.09 36.16
C ARG A 105 -4.41 -1.57 36.12
N GLY A 106 -4.69 -2.22 34.98
CA GLY A 106 -4.28 -3.59 34.75
C GLY A 106 -2.75 -3.76 34.76
N GLN A 107 -2.03 -2.82 34.12
CA GLN A 107 -0.58 -2.88 33.97
C GLN A 107 0.21 -2.49 35.23
N ARG A 108 -0.28 -1.54 36.05
CA ARG A 108 0.40 -1.08 37.28
C ARG A 108 0.69 -2.23 38.25
N LYS A 109 -0.17 -3.27 38.28
CA LYS A 109 -0.03 -4.46 39.14
C LYS A 109 1.20 -5.33 38.83
N PHE A 110 1.82 -5.18 37.65
CA PHE A 110 3.00 -5.95 37.23
C PHE A 110 4.32 -5.24 37.50
N HIS A 111 4.30 -4.05 38.13
CA HIS A 111 5.48 -3.22 38.37
C HIS A 111 5.58 -2.84 39.86
N SER A 112 6.78 -2.46 40.31
CA SER A 112 6.92 -1.81 41.62
C SER A 112 6.15 -0.48 41.63
N PRO A 113 5.71 0.03 42.79
CA PRO A 113 4.96 1.28 42.86
C PRO A 113 5.66 2.46 42.16
N GLU A 114 6.98 2.58 42.32
CA GLU A 114 7.78 3.64 41.70
C GLU A 114 7.81 3.49 40.18
N LYS A 115 8.00 2.25 39.70
CA LYS A 115 8.03 1.97 38.26
C LYS A 115 6.65 2.11 37.62
N ALA A 116 5.60 1.75 38.34
CA ALA A 116 4.22 1.92 37.90
C ALA A 116 3.87 3.41 37.75
N LEU A 117 4.24 4.25 38.74
CA LEU A 117 4.04 5.69 38.70
C LEU A 117 4.80 6.35 37.54
N GLU A 118 6.06 5.95 37.32
CA GLU A 118 6.87 6.42 36.20
C GLU A 118 6.25 6.05 34.84
N MET A 119 5.77 4.80 34.69
CA MET A 119 5.30 4.28 33.41
C MET A 119 3.87 4.67 33.05
N TRP A 120 3.00 4.86 34.04
CA TRP A 120 1.56 4.96 33.88
C TRP A 120 0.93 6.15 34.62
N GLY A 121 1.72 6.93 35.36
CA GLY A 121 1.21 8.01 36.21
C GLY A 121 0.43 7.49 37.41
N ALA A 122 -0.09 8.44 38.19
CA ALA A 122 -1.00 8.13 39.29
C ALA A 122 -2.26 7.46 38.75
N GLU A 123 -2.89 6.61 39.56
CA GLU A 123 -4.20 6.09 39.25
C GLU A 123 -5.23 7.23 39.36
N GLU A 124 -6.05 7.38 38.34
CA GLU A 124 -7.06 8.42 38.22
C GLU A 124 -8.43 7.79 37.96
N ASP A 125 -9.51 8.40 38.43
CA ASP A 125 -10.88 7.95 38.18
C ASP A 125 -11.48 8.69 36.97
N TRP A 126 -11.34 8.08 35.79
CA TRP A 126 -11.99 8.54 34.57
C TRP A 126 -13.33 7.80 34.39
N PRO A 127 -14.49 8.47 34.54
CA PRO A 127 -15.78 7.81 34.44
C PRO A 127 -15.98 7.25 33.03
N GLU A 128 -16.68 6.12 32.93
CA GLU A 128 -17.09 5.60 31.64
C GLU A 128 -18.15 6.55 31.04
N PRO A 129 -18.00 6.99 29.78
CA PRO A 129 -19.01 7.84 29.16
C PRO A 129 -20.37 7.13 29.07
N GLU A 130 -21.43 7.76 29.60
CA GLU A 130 -22.78 7.19 29.70
C GLU A 130 -23.50 7.04 28.34
N THR A 131 -23.09 7.80 27.33
CA THR A 131 -23.69 7.78 26.00
C THR A 131 -23.31 6.52 25.22
N GLU A 132 -24.29 5.93 24.52
CA GLU A 132 -24.06 4.84 23.57
C GLU A 132 -22.95 5.21 22.59
N TRP A 133 -21.97 4.31 22.45
CA TRP A 133 -20.77 4.59 21.69
C TRP A 133 -20.92 4.23 20.22
N ASP A 134 -20.77 5.22 19.35
CA ASP A 134 -20.54 4.98 17.94
C ASP A 134 -19.03 4.93 17.66
N ALA A 135 -18.50 3.72 17.44
CA ALA A 135 -17.09 3.54 17.11
C ALA A 135 -16.66 4.21 15.80
N SER A 136 -17.61 4.52 14.91
CA SER A 136 -17.33 5.28 13.68
C SER A 136 -16.92 6.72 13.95
N GLN A 137 -17.24 7.26 15.13
CA GLN A 137 -16.85 8.60 15.56
C GLN A 137 -15.50 8.65 16.27
N SER A 138 -14.81 7.51 16.43
CA SER A 138 -13.45 7.52 16.95
C SER A 138 -12.50 8.21 15.97
N THR A 139 -11.51 8.92 16.51
CA THR A 139 -10.43 9.52 15.73
C THR A 139 -9.78 8.51 14.80
N GLU A 140 -9.54 7.30 15.31
CA GLU A 140 -8.95 6.21 14.53
C GLU A 140 -9.85 5.83 13.35
N MET A 141 -11.14 5.58 13.56
CA MET A 141 -12.05 5.16 12.48
C MET A 141 -12.26 6.26 11.44
N LEU A 142 -12.38 7.52 11.87
CA LEU A 142 -12.51 8.65 10.96
C LEU A 142 -11.27 8.81 10.07
N LEU A 143 -10.07 8.56 10.61
CA LEU A 143 -8.83 8.52 9.81
C LEU A 143 -8.81 7.34 8.83
N TRP A 144 -9.25 6.15 9.26
CA TRP A 144 -9.41 5.01 8.36
C TRP A 144 -10.35 5.33 7.20
N ASP A 145 -11.52 5.91 7.49
CA ASP A 145 -12.50 6.29 6.48
C ASP A 145 -11.96 7.37 5.53
N LEU A 146 -11.24 8.37 6.04
CA LEU A 146 -10.58 9.37 5.22
C LEU A 146 -9.59 8.74 4.23
N TRP A 147 -8.68 7.88 4.72
CA TRP A 147 -7.66 7.32 3.84
C TRP A 147 -8.24 6.26 2.89
N TYR A 148 -9.23 5.48 3.32
CA TYR A 148 -9.92 4.54 2.45
C TYR A 148 -10.75 5.20 1.36
N SER A 149 -11.38 6.33 1.66
CA SER A 149 -12.10 7.08 0.65
C SER A 149 -11.13 7.65 -0.40
N ILE A 150 -10.02 8.28 0.00
CA ILE A 150 -8.99 8.78 -0.94
C ILE A 150 -8.39 7.65 -1.79
N LEU A 151 -7.98 6.54 -1.16
CA LEU A 151 -7.38 5.39 -1.86
C LEU A 151 -8.38 4.72 -2.80
N HIS A 152 -9.66 4.67 -2.45
CA HIS A 152 -10.70 4.12 -3.32
C HIS A 152 -11.01 5.04 -4.51
N VAL A 153 -11.05 6.37 -4.30
CA VAL A 153 -11.14 7.35 -5.41
C VAL A 153 -9.96 7.17 -6.36
N ALA A 154 -8.74 6.98 -5.84
CA ALA A 154 -7.55 6.74 -6.65
C ALA A 154 -7.69 5.50 -7.55
N LYS A 155 -8.39 4.43 -7.11
CA LYS A 155 -8.67 3.25 -7.96
C LYS A 155 -9.56 3.58 -9.16
N ARG A 156 -10.48 4.55 -9.03
CA ARG A 156 -11.44 4.96 -10.07
C ARG A 156 -10.82 5.85 -11.15
N ILE A 157 -9.75 6.57 -10.84
CA ILE A 157 -9.10 7.52 -11.76
C ILE A 157 -8.05 6.76 -12.59
N PRO A 158 -8.18 6.66 -13.93
CA PRO A 158 -7.15 6.05 -14.77
C PRO A 158 -5.77 6.65 -14.51
N TYR A 159 -4.72 5.84 -14.39
CA TYR A 159 -3.36 6.33 -14.12
C TYR A 159 -2.82 7.29 -15.19
N THR A 160 -3.41 7.27 -16.38
CA THR A 160 -3.10 8.18 -17.49
C THR A 160 -3.72 9.57 -17.32
N ASP A 161 -4.72 9.73 -16.44
CA ASP A 161 -5.32 11.02 -16.10
C ASP A 161 -4.48 11.72 -15.01
N GLU A 162 -3.36 12.28 -15.46
CA GLU A 162 -2.37 12.88 -14.56
C GLU A 162 -2.95 14.05 -13.75
N ALA A 163 -3.86 14.83 -14.35
CA ALA A 163 -4.45 16.01 -13.72
C ALA A 163 -5.34 15.62 -12.53
N ARG A 164 -6.23 14.63 -12.69
CA ARG A 164 -7.07 14.17 -11.58
C ARG A 164 -6.27 13.45 -10.50
N HIS A 165 -5.20 12.74 -10.87
CA HIS A 165 -4.27 12.17 -9.89
C HIS A 165 -3.53 13.25 -9.10
N GLU A 166 -3.02 14.31 -9.75
CA GLU A 166 -2.37 15.42 -9.04
C GLU A 166 -3.33 16.15 -8.11
N LYS A 167 -4.60 16.29 -8.50
CA LYS A 167 -5.64 16.87 -7.64
C LYS A 167 -5.83 16.09 -6.32
N LEU A 168 -5.75 14.76 -6.35
CA LEU A 168 -5.73 13.95 -5.11
C LEU A 168 -4.43 14.14 -4.31
N VAL A 169 -3.28 14.27 -4.99
CA VAL A 169 -1.99 14.55 -4.33
C VAL A 169 -2.02 15.91 -3.62
N GLU A 170 -2.61 16.93 -4.25
CA GLU A 170 -2.85 18.25 -3.67
C GLU A 170 -3.75 18.18 -2.42
N LEU A 171 -4.77 17.33 -2.45
CA LEU A 171 -5.63 17.11 -1.27
C LEU A 171 -4.82 16.53 -0.10
N VAL A 172 -4.01 15.50 -0.34
CA VAL A 172 -3.13 14.93 0.71
C VAL A 172 -2.10 15.95 1.19
N ARG A 173 -1.53 16.75 0.28
CA ARG A 173 -0.60 17.84 0.61
C ARG A 173 -1.27 18.88 1.52
N ALA A 174 -2.52 19.22 1.23
CA ALA A 174 -3.29 20.16 2.04
C ALA A 174 -3.60 19.61 3.44
N PHE A 175 -3.98 18.32 3.56
CA PHE A 175 -4.08 17.67 4.87
C PHE A 175 -2.75 17.74 5.63
N LYS A 176 -1.64 17.35 5.01
CA LYS A 176 -0.31 17.36 5.64
C LYS A 176 0.11 18.74 6.15
N ALA A 177 -0.28 19.79 5.44
CA ALA A 177 0.03 21.18 5.77
C ALA A 177 -0.86 21.77 6.88
N ARG A 178 -1.93 21.09 7.29
CA ARG A 178 -2.80 21.58 8.37
C ARG A 178 -2.02 21.66 9.69
N PRO A 179 -2.35 22.66 10.54
CA PRO A 179 -1.96 22.61 11.95
C PRO A 179 -2.51 21.34 12.60
N ASN A 180 -1.69 20.66 13.40
CA ASN A 180 -2.18 19.53 14.19
C ASN A 180 -3.20 20.05 15.24
N PRO A 181 -4.30 19.31 15.48
CA PRO A 181 -5.25 19.67 16.52
C PRO A 181 -4.58 19.69 17.90
N PRO A 182 -5.05 20.53 18.85
CA PRO A 182 -4.50 20.55 20.19
C PRO A 182 -4.66 19.17 20.86
N PRO A 183 -3.67 18.74 21.66
CA PRO A 183 -3.79 17.49 22.40
C PRO A 183 -4.94 17.57 23.42
N PRO A 184 -5.59 16.44 23.74
CA PRO A 184 -6.51 16.35 24.87
C PRO A 184 -5.96 16.94 26.15
N VAL A 185 -6.84 17.64 26.88
CA VAL A 185 -6.53 18.22 28.19
C VAL A 185 -7.43 17.56 29.25
N PRO A 186 -6.86 16.80 30.20
CA PRO A 186 -5.43 16.52 30.39
C PRO A 186 -4.88 15.45 29.43
N MET A 187 -3.62 15.60 29.04
CA MET A 187 -2.89 14.54 28.33
C MET A 187 -2.26 13.59 29.35
N THR A 188 -2.96 12.52 29.71
CA THR A 188 -2.47 11.53 30.68
C THR A 188 -1.34 10.68 30.10
N ILE A 189 -0.48 10.10 30.96
CA ILE A 189 0.60 9.21 30.51
C ILE A 189 0.04 7.99 29.72
N PRO A 190 -1.03 7.31 30.17
CA PRO A 190 -1.62 6.22 29.41
C PRO A 190 -2.16 6.64 28.03
N LEU A 191 -2.76 7.83 27.93
CA LEU A 191 -3.26 8.35 26.66
C LEU A 191 -2.12 8.69 25.69
N LYS A 192 -1.03 9.28 26.18
CA LYS A 192 0.16 9.57 25.36
C LYS A 192 0.83 8.31 24.82
N ARG A 193 0.56 7.12 25.37
CA ARG A 193 1.07 5.83 24.88
C ARG A 193 0.13 5.17 23.87
N GLU A 194 -1.03 5.77 23.64
CA GLU A 194 -1.97 5.35 22.61
C GLU A 194 -1.41 5.77 21.24
N TRP A 195 -1.38 4.85 20.28
CA TRP A 195 -0.65 5.02 19.02
C TRP A 195 -1.15 6.20 18.15
N ILE A 196 -2.41 6.63 18.30
CA ILE A 196 -2.95 7.82 17.62
C ILE A 196 -2.42 9.11 18.25
N TRP A 197 -2.29 9.15 19.58
CA TRP A 197 -1.85 10.35 20.32
C TRP A 197 -0.34 10.40 20.56
N GLU A 198 0.38 9.29 20.38
CA GLU A 198 1.80 9.13 20.72
C GLU A 198 2.70 10.20 20.10
N SER A 199 2.51 10.50 18.81
CA SER A 199 3.36 11.46 18.11
C SER A 199 2.97 12.93 18.37
N GLY A 200 1.71 13.19 18.75
CA GLY A 200 1.15 14.53 18.83
C GLY A 200 1.05 15.26 17.47
N LYS A 201 1.25 14.56 16.35
CA LYS A 201 1.40 15.14 15.00
C LYS A 201 0.47 14.50 13.97
N LEU A 202 -0.83 14.55 14.25
CA LEU A 202 -1.88 13.87 13.48
C LEU A 202 -1.79 14.08 11.96
N TRP A 203 -1.80 15.33 11.52
CA TRP A 203 -1.83 15.71 10.11
C TRP A 203 -0.45 15.71 9.49
N THR A 204 0.55 16.22 10.22
CA THR A 204 1.94 16.27 9.73
C THR A 204 2.49 14.87 9.41
N ASP A 205 2.17 13.89 10.26
CA ASP A 205 2.60 12.51 10.08
C ASP A 205 1.67 11.72 9.12
N LEU A 206 0.52 12.29 8.74
CA LEU A 206 -0.54 11.60 8.01
C LEU A 206 -0.90 10.29 8.71
N THR A 207 -1.18 10.37 10.01
CA THR A 207 -1.45 9.22 10.87
C THR A 207 -2.48 8.30 10.24
N VAL A 208 -2.27 6.98 10.35
CA VAL A 208 -3.05 5.89 9.72
C VAL A 208 -2.80 5.69 8.21
N LEU A 209 -2.45 6.70 7.41
CA LEU A 209 -2.31 6.56 5.95
C LEU A 209 -1.39 5.40 5.53
N GLY A 210 -0.23 5.27 6.18
CA GLY A 210 0.73 4.21 5.88
C GLY A 210 0.16 2.81 6.10
N ILE A 211 -0.64 2.63 7.16
CA ILE A 211 -1.29 1.35 7.46
C ILE A 211 -2.51 1.14 6.55
N SER A 212 -3.26 2.19 6.21
CA SER A 212 -4.32 2.13 5.18
C SER A 212 -3.81 1.64 3.84
N VAL A 213 -2.63 2.10 3.41
CA VAL A 213 -1.98 1.59 2.19
C VAL A 213 -1.57 0.12 2.33
N ALA A 214 -1.10 -0.30 3.51
CA ALA A 214 -0.80 -1.71 3.77
C ALA A 214 -2.06 -2.59 3.72
N GLU A 215 -3.20 -2.11 4.24
CA GLU A 215 -4.47 -2.83 4.18
C GLU A 215 -5.03 -2.88 2.76
N VAL A 216 -5.07 -1.76 2.03
CA VAL A 216 -5.49 -1.69 0.61
C VAL A 216 -4.60 -2.53 -0.29
N SER A 217 -3.35 -2.81 0.09
CA SER A 217 -2.50 -3.74 -0.65
C SER A 217 -3.06 -5.18 -0.67
N ASN A 218 -3.96 -5.52 0.26
CA ASN A 218 -4.73 -6.77 0.18
C ASN A 218 -5.75 -6.77 -0.96
N ASP A 219 -6.10 -5.62 -1.55
CA ASP A 219 -7.00 -5.54 -2.72
C ASP A 219 -6.27 -5.87 -4.03
N SER A 220 -4.97 -6.14 -4.00
CA SER A 220 -4.16 -6.44 -5.18
C SER A 220 -4.56 -7.74 -5.90
N PRO A 221 -4.29 -7.84 -7.21
CA PRO A 221 -4.49 -9.06 -7.98
C PRO A 221 -3.74 -10.26 -7.39
N GLY A 222 -4.44 -11.38 -7.22
CA GLY A 222 -3.89 -12.60 -6.60
C GLY A 222 -3.95 -12.64 -5.08
N CYS A 223 -4.38 -11.55 -4.42
CA CYS A 223 -4.71 -11.50 -3.00
C CYS A 223 -6.23 -11.33 -2.80
N GLY A 224 -6.72 -10.09 -2.76
CA GLY A 224 -8.13 -9.73 -2.56
C GLY A 224 -8.88 -9.55 -3.87
N ALA A 225 -8.22 -9.04 -4.90
CA ALA A 225 -8.75 -9.03 -6.25
C ALA A 225 -8.50 -10.33 -7.01
N GLY A 226 -9.31 -10.57 -8.03
CA GLY A 226 -9.01 -11.51 -9.09
C GLY A 226 -8.05 -10.91 -10.12
N TRP A 227 -8.18 -11.39 -11.34
CA TRP A 227 -7.37 -10.97 -12.49
C TRP A 227 -8.23 -10.43 -13.63
N LEU A 228 -9.44 -9.93 -13.32
CA LEU A 228 -10.30 -9.30 -14.33
C LEU A 228 -9.78 -7.90 -14.67
N TRP A 229 -10.00 -7.46 -15.91
CA TRP A 229 -9.36 -6.24 -16.41
C TRP A 229 -9.61 -4.99 -15.55
N PRO A 230 -10.81 -4.70 -14.98
CA PRO A 230 -10.97 -3.51 -14.15
C PRO A 230 -10.24 -3.62 -12.81
N GLU A 231 -10.06 -4.84 -12.31
CA GLU A 231 -9.30 -5.09 -11.08
C GLU A 231 -7.81 -4.78 -11.30
N LEU A 232 -7.26 -5.16 -12.46
CA LEU A 232 -5.89 -4.83 -12.84
C LEU A 232 -5.69 -3.31 -13.00
N ARG A 233 -6.62 -2.64 -13.69
CA ARG A 233 -6.59 -1.18 -13.87
C ARG A 233 -6.74 -0.44 -12.54
N ALA A 234 -7.65 -0.87 -11.66
CA ALA A 234 -7.79 -0.28 -10.33
C ALA A 234 -6.49 -0.36 -9.52
N TRP A 235 -5.79 -1.49 -9.60
CA TRP A 235 -4.52 -1.68 -8.91
C TRP A 235 -3.41 -0.79 -9.50
N GLU A 236 -3.33 -0.66 -10.81
CA GLU A 236 -2.40 0.26 -11.47
C GLU A 236 -2.68 1.72 -11.10
N ASN A 237 -3.96 2.11 -11.09
CA ASN A 237 -4.40 3.46 -10.76
C ASN A 237 -3.98 3.85 -9.33
N VAL A 238 -4.26 3.01 -8.33
CA VAL A 238 -3.84 3.31 -6.95
C VAL A 238 -2.31 3.28 -6.80
N ASN A 239 -1.60 2.44 -7.56
CA ASN A 239 -0.13 2.45 -7.56
C ASN A 239 0.45 3.71 -8.19
N ALA A 240 -0.17 4.24 -9.24
CA ALA A 240 0.21 5.53 -9.80
C ALA A 240 0.04 6.66 -8.78
N PHE A 241 -1.06 6.67 -8.04
CA PHE A 241 -1.27 7.61 -6.95
C PHE A 241 -0.20 7.48 -5.85
N MET A 242 0.07 6.27 -5.36
CA MET A 242 1.11 6.02 -4.35
C MET A 242 2.51 6.41 -4.83
N ALA A 243 2.80 6.20 -6.11
CA ALA A 243 4.05 6.65 -6.73
C ALA A 243 4.13 8.19 -6.74
N ARG A 244 3.05 8.91 -7.06
CA ARG A 244 3.03 10.38 -7.04
C ARG A 244 3.19 10.95 -5.62
N LEU A 245 2.58 10.33 -4.61
CA LEU A 245 2.80 10.69 -3.21
C LEU A 245 4.28 10.54 -2.80
N THR A 246 4.93 9.47 -3.28
CA THR A 246 6.34 9.20 -3.05
C THR A 246 7.23 10.22 -3.77
N ALA A 247 6.97 10.49 -5.04
CA ALA A 247 7.70 11.47 -5.85
C ALA A 247 7.56 12.91 -5.30
N SER A 248 6.42 13.22 -4.68
CA SER A 248 6.15 14.50 -4.01
C SER A 248 6.72 14.59 -2.60
N HIS A 249 7.41 13.55 -2.10
CA HIS A 249 7.92 13.47 -0.73
C HIS A 249 6.87 13.70 0.38
N LEU A 250 5.58 13.49 0.09
CA LEU A 250 4.50 13.63 1.08
C LEU A 250 4.51 12.47 2.09
N THR A 251 4.78 11.27 1.57
CA THR A 251 4.96 10.04 2.32
C THR A 251 5.78 9.07 1.47
N ASN A 252 6.52 8.17 2.11
CA ASN A 252 7.44 7.28 1.41
C ASN A 252 6.85 5.87 1.26
N PHE A 253 6.47 5.50 0.04
CA PHE A 253 6.03 4.15 -0.34
C PHE A 253 7.03 3.42 -1.24
N GLN A 254 8.31 3.80 -1.18
CA GLN A 254 9.41 3.20 -1.95
C GLN A 254 9.42 1.66 -1.91
N SER A 255 9.07 1.06 -0.77
CA SER A 255 9.03 -0.40 -0.64
C SER A 255 8.07 -1.04 -1.64
N LEU A 256 6.90 -0.44 -1.91
CA LEU A 256 5.93 -0.92 -2.89
C LEU A 256 6.48 -0.87 -4.31
N GLY A 257 7.14 0.22 -4.68
CA GLY A 257 7.83 0.33 -5.97
C GLY A 257 8.92 -0.73 -6.16
N LEU A 258 9.71 -0.98 -5.11
CA LEU A 258 10.72 -2.06 -5.12
C LEU A 258 10.09 -3.45 -5.25
N TRP A 259 8.95 -3.71 -4.61
CA TRP A 259 8.22 -4.97 -4.79
C TRP A 259 7.72 -5.13 -6.22
N ALA A 260 7.10 -4.10 -6.80
CA ALA A 260 6.62 -4.11 -8.18
C ALA A 260 7.76 -4.41 -9.17
N LEU A 261 8.91 -3.76 -9.00
CA LEU A 261 10.10 -4.00 -9.83
C LEU A 261 10.55 -5.46 -9.74
N ARG A 262 10.69 -5.99 -8.53
CA ARG A 262 11.11 -7.38 -8.31
C ARG A 262 10.13 -8.37 -8.93
N ASP A 263 8.84 -8.13 -8.81
CA ASP A 263 7.83 -9.01 -9.38
C ASP A 263 7.90 -9.02 -10.92
N ALA A 264 8.17 -7.89 -11.55
CA ALA A 264 8.33 -7.78 -12.99
C ALA A 264 9.65 -8.39 -13.51
N THR A 265 10.77 -8.13 -12.83
CA THR A 265 12.10 -8.43 -13.37
C THR A 265 12.79 -9.63 -12.75
N GLU A 266 12.50 -9.96 -11.49
CA GLU A 266 13.23 -10.98 -10.73
C GLU A 266 12.41 -12.24 -10.47
N HIS A 267 11.11 -12.14 -10.26
CA HIS A 267 10.29 -13.31 -9.93
C HIS A 267 9.63 -13.91 -11.18
N SER A 268 9.44 -15.22 -11.19
CA SER A 268 8.57 -15.84 -12.18
C SER A 268 7.12 -15.39 -11.99
N PRO A 269 6.31 -15.34 -13.06
CA PRO A 269 4.88 -15.08 -12.97
C PRO A 269 4.21 -16.04 -11.98
N SER A 270 3.35 -15.51 -11.12
CA SER A 270 2.59 -16.30 -10.15
C SER A 270 1.25 -15.64 -9.87
N PRO A 271 0.12 -16.38 -9.93
CA PRO A 271 -1.22 -15.84 -9.77
C PRO A 271 -1.60 -15.54 -8.31
N GLY A 272 -0.70 -15.80 -7.35
CA GLY A 272 -0.93 -15.57 -5.92
C GLY A 272 -1.76 -16.66 -5.24
N TYR A 273 -2.48 -16.28 -4.19
CA TYR A 273 -3.26 -17.19 -3.33
C TYR A 273 -4.62 -17.53 -3.93
N ARG A 274 -5.26 -16.60 -4.67
CA ARG A 274 -6.52 -16.87 -5.36
C ARG A 274 -6.28 -17.66 -6.64
N ARG A 275 -6.69 -18.93 -6.63
CA ARG A 275 -6.50 -19.89 -7.73
C ARG A 275 -7.73 -20.10 -8.62
N ALA A 276 -8.82 -19.39 -8.37
CA ALA A 276 -10.01 -19.51 -9.23
C ALA A 276 -9.73 -18.80 -10.54
N HIS A 277 -9.65 -19.57 -11.64
CA HIS A 277 -9.34 -19.08 -13.00
C HIS A 277 -8.04 -18.25 -13.04
N PRO A 278 -6.88 -18.87 -12.75
CA PRO A 278 -5.62 -18.14 -12.82
C PRO A 278 -5.38 -17.70 -14.27
N PRO A 279 -4.94 -16.45 -14.49
CA PRO A 279 -4.55 -15.99 -15.82
C PRO A 279 -3.28 -16.71 -16.31
N SER A 280 -2.91 -16.50 -17.57
CA SER A 280 -1.67 -17.04 -18.11
C SER A 280 -0.44 -16.36 -17.49
N ASP A 281 0.71 -17.03 -17.53
CA ASP A 281 1.98 -16.42 -17.09
C ASP A 281 2.32 -15.14 -17.86
N VAL A 282 1.90 -15.06 -19.13
CA VAL A 282 2.08 -13.88 -19.99
C VAL A 282 1.24 -12.71 -19.49
N ASP A 283 -0.02 -12.93 -19.11
CA ASP A 283 -0.90 -11.88 -18.58
C ASP A 283 -0.39 -11.35 -17.23
N ILE A 284 0.07 -12.26 -16.36
CA ILE A 284 0.65 -11.91 -15.07
C ILE A 284 1.92 -11.08 -15.27
N LEU A 285 2.81 -11.52 -16.16
CA LEU A 285 4.02 -10.79 -16.48
C LEU A 285 3.69 -9.42 -17.08
N SER A 286 2.73 -9.35 -17.99
CA SER A 286 2.29 -8.11 -18.64
C SER A 286 1.85 -7.08 -17.60
N HIS A 287 0.95 -7.45 -16.69
CA HIS A 287 0.49 -6.54 -15.64
C HIS A 287 1.62 -6.10 -14.70
N ARG A 288 2.50 -7.02 -14.29
CA ARG A 288 3.65 -6.68 -13.43
C ARG A 288 4.61 -5.69 -14.12
N VAL A 289 4.87 -5.89 -15.41
CA VAL A 289 5.69 -4.96 -16.21
C VAL A 289 5.05 -3.59 -16.29
N VAL A 290 3.73 -3.50 -16.50
CA VAL A 290 3.00 -2.22 -16.47
C VAL A 290 3.15 -1.54 -15.10
N LEU A 291 2.88 -2.27 -14.01
CA LEU A 291 2.93 -1.74 -12.65
C LEU A 291 4.33 -1.21 -12.30
N ALA A 292 5.37 -1.99 -12.60
CA ALA A 292 6.75 -1.59 -12.37
C ALA A 292 7.15 -0.38 -13.24
N SER A 293 6.65 -0.31 -14.48
CA SER A 293 6.90 0.83 -15.37
C SER A 293 6.25 2.12 -14.86
N ILE A 294 5.06 2.04 -14.24
CA ILE A 294 4.39 3.17 -13.58
C ILE A 294 5.28 3.73 -12.48
N TRP A 295 5.73 2.88 -11.55
CA TRP A 295 6.61 3.29 -10.45
C TRP A 295 7.92 3.91 -10.92
N VAL A 296 8.57 3.31 -11.92
CA VAL A 296 9.81 3.83 -12.51
C VAL A 296 9.59 5.20 -13.15
N THR A 297 8.49 5.38 -13.89
CA THR A 297 8.22 6.62 -14.63
C THR A 297 7.86 7.77 -13.69
N ILE A 298 7.12 7.50 -12.62
CA ILE A 298 6.60 8.53 -11.72
C ILE A 298 7.58 8.83 -10.57
N ALA A 299 8.14 7.79 -9.96
CA ALA A 299 8.92 7.89 -8.72
C ALA A 299 10.28 7.20 -8.84
N GLY A 300 10.83 7.13 -10.07
CA GLY A 300 12.09 6.44 -10.35
C GLY A 300 13.26 6.93 -9.51
N ASP A 301 13.36 8.24 -9.26
CA ASP A 301 14.42 8.81 -8.41
C ASP A 301 14.35 8.27 -6.98
N GLN A 302 13.17 8.34 -6.36
CA GLN A 302 12.96 7.89 -4.98
C GLN A 302 13.01 6.37 -4.85
N VAL A 303 12.48 5.63 -5.83
CA VAL A 303 12.46 4.15 -5.80
C VAL A 303 13.84 3.57 -6.10
N PHE A 304 14.59 4.21 -7.00
CA PHE A 304 15.73 3.57 -7.67
C PHE A 304 17.04 4.36 -7.54
N ALA A 305 17.03 5.70 -7.60
CA ALA A 305 18.24 6.49 -7.48
C ALA A 305 18.68 6.68 -6.02
N GLU A 306 17.75 6.90 -5.09
CA GLU A 306 18.05 7.09 -3.66
C GLU A 306 18.41 5.78 -2.95
N TYR A 307 17.84 4.65 -3.37
CA TYR A 307 17.98 3.36 -2.68
C TYR A 307 19.31 2.65 -2.94
N TYR A 308 19.84 2.74 -4.17
CA TYR A 308 21.03 2.01 -4.57
C TYR A 308 22.27 2.90 -4.46
N PRO A 309 23.42 2.41 -3.94
CA PRO A 309 24.65 3.18 -3.91
C PRO A 309 25.00 3.78 -5.28
N LYS A 310 25.40 5.05 -5.32
CA LYS A 310 25.85 5.75 -6.55
C LYS A 310 27.26 5.32 -6.97
N ILE A 311 27.48 4.02 -7.01
CA ILE A 311 28.74 3.39 -7.41
C ILE A 311 28.46 2.60 -8.68
N ARG A 312 29.40 2.62 -9.62
CA ARG A 312 29.36 1.82 -10.85
C ARG A 312 30.64 0.98 -10.92
N ASP A 313 30.50 -0.34 -10.99
CA ASP A 313 31.63 -1.27 -11.21
C ASP A 313 31.39 -2.01 -12.53
N ASN A 314 32.29 -1.82 -13.50
CA ASN A 314 32.15 -2.42 -14.83
C ASN A 314 32.12 -3.95 -14.80
N ARG A 315 32.77 -4.59 -13.81
CA ARG A 315 32.75 -6.05 -13.65
C ARG A 315 31.37 -6.58 -13.28
N ASP A 316 30.60 -5.78 -12.55
CA ASP A 316 29.24 -6.13 -12.14
C ASP A 316 28.28 -6.01 -13.34
N ILE A 317 28.54 -5.07 -14.25
CA ILE A 317 27.80 -4.90 -15.51
C ILE A 317 28.01 -6.10 -16.44
N GLU A 318 29.25 -6.58 -16.60
CA GLU A 318 29.55 -7.79 -17.41
C GLU A 318 28.88 -9.06 -16.88
N VAL A 319 28.59 -9.13 -15.57
CA VAL A 319 27.87 -10.27 -14.98
C VAL A 319 26.40 -10.26 -15.39
N VAL A 320 25.80 -9.08 -15.58
CA VAL A 320 24.37 -8.94 -15.93
C VAL A 320 24.05 -9.73 -17.20
N ASP A 321 24.89 -9.67 -18.22
CA ASP A 321 24.68 -10.38 -19.49
C ASP A 321 24.54 -11.90 -19.34
N ARG A 322 25.17 -12.48 -18.33
CA ARG A 322 25.11 -13.93 -18.06
C ARG A 322 23.90 -14.34 -17.23
N ILE A 323 23.19 -13.38 -16.64
CA ILE A 323 22.09 -13.64 -15.71
C ILE A 323 20.76 -13.05 -16.16
N LEU A 324 20.69 -12.38 -17.31
CA LEU A 324 19.47 -11.69 -17.77
C LEU A 324 18.26 -12.61 -17.84
N ASP A 325 18.43 -13.87 -18.23
CA ASP A 325 17.34 -14.86 -18.34
C ASP A 325 17.01 -15.59 -17.03
N LEU A 326 17.71 -15.28 -15.95
CA LEU A 326 17.49 -15.90 -14.64
C LEU A 326 16.37 -15.18 -13.89
N ARG A 327 15.59 -15.96 -13.14
CA ARG A 327 14.56 -15.50 -12.19
C ARG A 327 14.65 -16.30 -10.89
N ASP A 328 13.98 -15.81 -9.86
CA ASP A 328 13.79 -16.44 -8.55
C ASP A 328 15.12 -16.80 -7.86
N ASP A 329 15.24 -18.04 -7.39
CA ASP A 329 16.38 -18.58 -6.66
C ASP A 329 17.62 -18.80 -7.55
N LYS A 330 17.51 -18.55 -8.87
CA LYS A 330 18.65 -18.60 -9.80
C LYS A 330 19.47 -17.31 -9.78
N LEU A 331 18.90 -16.21 -9.31
CA LEU A 331 19.60 -14.92 -9.24
C LEU A 331 20.68 -14.91 -8.14
N PRO A 332 21.83 -14.27 -8.37
CA PRO A 332 22.93 -14.27 -7.39
C PRO A 332 22.56 -13.67 -6.02
N TRP A 333 21.72 -12.63 -6.00
CA TRP A 333 21.30 -11.93 -4.77
C TRP A 333 20.20 -12.65 -3.99
N THR A 334 19.49 -13.62 -4.58
CA THR A 334 18.50 -14.43 -3.86
C THR A 334 19.15 -15.61 -3.14
N ARG A 335 20.26 -16.13 -3.69
CA ARG A 335 21.08 -17.21 -3.09
C ARG A 335 21.89 -16.77 -1.86
N SER A 336 22.09 -15.47 -1.65
CA SER A 336 23.03 -14.95 -0.65
C SER A 336 22.59 -15.08 0.82
N ARG A 337 21.39 -15.59 1.12
CA ARG A 337 20.94 -15.75 2.53
C ARG A 337 21.78 -16.72 3.36
N LYS A 338 22.65 -17.55 2.77
CA LYS A 338 23.36 -18.61 3.51
C LYS A 338 24.89 -18.69 3.42
N LYS A 339 25.62 -17.98 2.53
CA LYS A 339 27.08 -18.25 2.44
C LYS A 339 28.05 -17.21 1.87
N TYR A 340 27.63 -16.08 1.31
CA TYR A 340 28.56 -15.16 0.62
C TYR A 340 28.58 -13.75 1.22
N LYS A 341 29.73 -13.37 1.79
CA LYS A 341 30.06 -12.00 2.21
C LYS A 341 30.23 -11.14 0.94
N GLY A 342 29.46 -10.06 0.81
CA GLY A 342 29.60 -9.10 -0.30
C GLY A 342 28.28 -8.45 -0.77
N ARG A 343 27.44 -7.94 0.15
CA ARG A 343 26.15 -7.31 -0.18
C ARG A 343 26.27 -6.14 -1.18
N ALA A 344 27.28 -5.29 -1.02
CA ALA A 344 27.46 -4.08 -1.84
C ALA A 344 27.71 -4.38 -3.34
N ARG A 345 28.25 -5.56 -3.68
CA ARG A 345 28.62 -5.91 -5.06
C ARG A 345 27.43 -6.28 -5.96
N TRP A 346 26.30 -6.65 -5.37
CA TRP A 346 25.11 -7.03 -6.15
C TRP A 346 24.11 -5.90 -6.30
N GLU A 347 24.25 -4.81 -5.56
CA GLU A 347 23.32 -3.67 -5.62
C GLU A 347 23.46 -2.90 -6.93
N THR A 348 24.69 -2.67 -7.38
CA THR A 348 25.05 -2.08 -8.68
C THR A 348 24.62 -2.98 -9.85
N ALA A 349 24.97 -4.27 -9.79
CA ALA A 349 24.59 -5.29 -10.77
C ALA A 349 23.06 -5.41 -10.91
N ARG A 350 22.35 -5.43 -9.79
CA ARG A 350 20.89 -5.55 -9.74
C ARG A 350 20.20 -4.35 -10.37
N ARG A 351 20.75 -3.15 -10.16
CA ARG A 351 20.26 -1.93 -10.78
C ARG A 351 20.32 -2.01 -12.32
N GLU A 352 21.49 -2.35 -12.85
CA GLU A 352 21.66 -2.52 -14.30
C GLU A 352 20.82 -3.71 -14.84
N PHE A 353 20.70 -4.78 -14.06
CA PHE A 353 19.84 -5.93 -14.39
C PHE A 353 18.37 -5.53 -14.56
N VAL A 354 17.79 -4.77 -13.62
CA VAL A 354 16.37 -4.35 -13.72
C VAL A 354 16.16 -3.53 -14.99
N ARG A 355 17.05 -2.57 -15.28
CA ARG A 355 17.00 -1.75 -16.49
C ARG A 355 17.07 -2.61 -17.76
N ARG A 356 18.07 -3.48 -17.88
CA ARG A 356 18.22 -4.38 -19.04
C ARG A 356 17.07 -5.37 -19.15
N ARG A 357 16.48 -5.82 -18.04
CA ARG A 357 15.31 -6.69 -18.08
C ARG A 357 14.11 -5.98 -18.69
N PHE A 358 13.89 -4.70 -18.41
CA PHE A 358 12.89 -3.92 -19.15
C PHE A 358 13.19 -3.83 -20.66
N GLU A 359 14.45 -3.73 -21.07
CA GLU A 359 14.81 -3.80 -22.50
C GLU A 359 14.44 -5.16 -23.11
N VAL A 360 14.71 -6.26 -22.40
CA VAL A 360 14.31 -7.61 -22.81
C VAL A 360 12.79 -7.70 -22.94
N GLU A 361 12.04 -7.27 -21.91
CA GLU A 361 10.57 -7.31 -21.96
C GLU A 361 9.99 -6.37 -23.03
N SER A 362 10.66 -5.26 -23.37
CA SER A 362 10.25 -4.39 -24.48
C SER A 362 10.35 -5.05 -25.86
N ARG A 363 11.14 -6.12 -25.98
CA ARG A 363 11.31 -6.92 -27.20
C ARG A 363 10.59 -8.27 -27.14
N ASN A 364 9.96 -8.59 -26.02
CA ASN A 364 9.29 -9.88 -25.81
C ASN A 364 7.97 -9.93 -26.58
N GLU A 365 7.97 -10.61 -27.75
CA GLU A 365 6.82 -10.69 -28.65
C GLU A 365 5.59 -11.38 -28.06
N SER A 366 5.74 -12.13 -26.96
CA SER A 366 4.59 -12.68 -26.23
C SER A 366 3.79 -11.61 -25.47
N LEU A 367 4.41 -10.46 -25.17
CA LEU A 367 3.74 -9.37 -24.45
C LEU A 367 2.96 -8.45 -25.40
N PRO A 368 1.82 -7.90 -24.92
CA PRO A 368 1.06 -6.91 -25.67
C PRO A 368 1.92 -5.70 -26.09
N PRO A 369 1.66 -5.07 -27.26
CA PRO A 369 2.41 -3.91 -27.73
C PRO A 369 2.45 -2.75 -26.73
N GLU A 370 1.35 -2.49 -26.03
CA GLU A 370 1.27 -1.46 -24.98
C GLU A 370 2.23 -1.75 -23.83
N THR A 371 2.26 -2.99 -23.33
CA THR A 371 3.20 -3.43 -22.29
C THR A 371 4.64 -3.27 -22.74
N ARG A 372 4.96 -3.65 -23.99
CA ARG A 372 6.30 -3.47 -24.56
C ARG A 372 6.69 -1.99 -24.64
N GLY A 373 5.75 -1.12 -25.01
CA GLY A 373 5.92 0.33 -25.01
C GLY A 373 6.20 0.88 -23.62
N MET A 374 5.44 0.45 -22.61
CA MET A 374 5.67 0.79 -21.21
C MET A 374 7.05 0.35 -20.72
N ALA A 375 7.46 -0.88 -21.02
CA ALA A 375 8.77 -1.41 -20.68
C ALA A 375 9.90 -0.60 -21.34
N SER A 376 9.73 -0.24 -22.62
CA SER A 376 10.70 0.61 -23.33
C SER A 376 10.82 2.00 -22.67
N LYS A 377 9.70 2.61 -22.30
CA LYS A 377 9.68 3.90 -21.58
C LYS A 377 10.38 3.79 -20.23
N ALA A 378 10.11 2.75 -19.45
CA ALA A 378 10.75 2.49 -18.16
C ALA A 378 12.26 2.31 -18.32
N ALA A 379 12.72 1.48 -19.26
CA ALA A 379 14.15 1.27 -19.53
C ALA A 379 14.88 2.59 -19.85
N LYS A 380 14.25 3.48 -20.63
CA LYS A 380 14.77 4.81 -20.95
C LYS A 380 14.81 5.73 -19.73
N ALA A 381 13.72 5.76 -18.94
CA ALA A 381 13.63 6.55 -17.72
C ALA A 381 14.70 6.15 -16.68
N MET A 382 15.16 4.89 -16.72
CA MET A 382 16.19 4.38 -15.82
C MET A 382 17.64 4.68 -16.23
N ILE A 383 17.89 5.22 -17.45
CA ILE A 383 19.24 5.53 -17.94
C ILE A 383 19.99 6.48 -16.98
N PRO A 384 19.41 7.62 -16.55
CA PRO A 384 20.08 8.54 -15.63
C PRO A 384 20.44 7.87 -14.30
N PHE A 385 19.69 6.85 -13.87
CA PHE A 385 19.90 6.18 -12.60
C PHE A 385 20.96 5.08 -12.64
N VAL A 386 21.51 4.74 -13.80
CA VAL A 386 22.59 3.74 -13.94
C VAL A 386 23.90 4.35 -14.44
N GLN A 387 23.86 5.59 -14.92
CA GLN A 387 25.02 6.36 -15.35
C GLN A 387 25.54 7.20 -14.18
N PHE A 388 26.40 6.60 -13.35
CA PHE A 388 27.17 7.33 -12.35
C PHE A 388 28.65 7.28 -12.71
N GLY A 389 29.26 8.46 -12.85
CA GLY A 389 30.72 8.63 -12.98
C GLY A 389 31.31 8.19 -14.32
N GLU A 390 31.11 8.98 -15.36
CA GLU A 390 32.19 9.28 -16.31
C GLU A 390 32.70 10.69 -15.95
N ASN A 391 33.56 10.77 -14.94
CA ASN A 391 34.44 11.94 -14.76
C ASN A 391 35.86 11.44 -14.87
#